data_AF-A0A0J7K5A1-F1
#
_entry.id   AF-A0A0J7K5A1-F1
#
_cell.length_a   1.000
_cell.length_b   1.000
_cell.length_c   1.000
_cell.angle_alpha   90.00
_cell.angle_beta   90.00
_cell.angle_gamma   90.00
#
_symmetry.space_group_name_H-M   'P 1'
#
loop_
_entity.id
_entity.type
_entity.pdbx_description
1 polymer ?
#
loop_
_entity_poly.entity_id
_entity_poly.type
_entity_poly.pdbx_seq_one_letter_code
_entity_poly.pdbx_strand_id
1 'polypeptide(L)'
;MISLSGDVMPQYRQEAPKTPPHILLHYCAFKAIWDWIILCLTFYTAIMVPYNVAFKNKTSEDVSLLVVDSIVDVIFFIDIVLNFHTTFVGAGGEVVSDPKVIRMNYLKSWFIIDLLSCLPYDVFNAFDHDEDGIGSLFSALKVVRLLRLGRVVRKLDRYLEYGAAMLILLLCFYMLVAHWLACI
;
A
#
# COMPACT_ATOMS: atom_id res chain seq x y z
N MET A 1 38.13 25.82 -43.02
CA MET A 1 37.92 26.48 -41.72
C MET A 1 36.43 26.35 -41.39
N ILE A 2 36.05 25.19 -40.82
CA ILE A 2 34.65 24.88 -40.48
C ILE A 2 34.49 25.24 -39.01
N SER A 3 33.71 26.28 -38.74
CA SER A 3 33.36 26.76 -37.41
C SER A 3 32.57 25.67 -36.68
N LEU A 4 33.18 25.02 -35.69
CA LEU A 4 32.44 24.28 -34.67
C LEU A 4 31.65 25.30 -33.83
N SER A 5 30.39 25.53 -34.19
CA SER A 5 29.42 26.18 -33.31
C SER A 5 29.37 25.40 -32.00
N GLY A 6 29.60 26.11 -30.90
CA GLY A 6 29.69 25.59 -29.53
C GLY A 6 28.34 25.15 -28.94
N ASP A 7 27.67 24.19 -29.57
CA ASP A 7 26.38 23.64 -29.11
C ASP A 7 26.38 22.12 -28.90
N VAL A 8 27.53 21.51 -28.61
CA VAL A 8 27.57 20.10 -28.15
C VAL A 8 28.58 19.93 -27.02
N MET A 9 28.32 20.59 -25.90
CA MET A 9 28.84 20.12 -24.62
C MET A 9 27.65 19.49 -23.89
N PRO A 10 27.57 18.16 -23.74
CA PRO A 10 26.58 17.59 -22.83
C PRO A 10 26.89 18.18 -21.46
N GLN A 11 26.03 19.05 -20.97
CA GLN A 11 26.14 19.56 -19.61
C GLN A 11 26.06 18.34 -18.70
N TYR A 12 27.20 17.94 -18.15
CA TYR A 12 27.31 17.03 -17.01
C TYR A 12 26.82 17.77 -15.74
N ARG A 13 25.68 18.46 -15.86
CA ARG A 13 24.96 19.03 -14.75
C ARG A 13 23.98 17.92 -14.39
N GLN A 14 24.14 17.36 -13.19
CA GLN A 14 23.12 16.53 -12.56
C GLN A 14 21.89 17.41 -12.31
N GLU A 15 21.19 17.81 -13.36
CA GLU A 15 19.88 18.43 -13.22
C GLU A 15 18.96 17.34 -12.69
N ALA A 16 18.37 17.57 -11.52
CA ALA A 16 17.33 16.70 -11.00
C ALA A 16 16.33 16.44 -12.14
N PRO A 17 15.99 15.17 -12.44
CA PRO A 17 15.20 14.83 -13.61
C PRO A 17 13.93 15.69 -13.61
N LYS A 18 13.74 16.48 -14.68
CA LYS A 18 12.58 17.35 -14.86
C LYS A 18 11.34 16.46 -14.93
N THR A 19 10.70 16.25 -13.79
CA THR A 19 9.46 15.49 -13.69
C THR A 19 8.31 16.41 -14.09
N PRO A 20 7.35 15.92 -14.88
CA PRO A 20 6.15 16.69 -15.19
C PRO A 20 5.35 16.97 -13.90
N PRO A 21 4.61 18.09 -13.82
CA PRO A 21 4.04 18.62 -12.57
C PRO A 21 3.01 17.70 -11.89
N HIS A 22 2.55 16.64 -12.56
CA HIS A 22 1.58 15.66 -12.03
C HIS A 22 2.21 14.34 -11.57
N ILE A 23 3.55 14.25 -11.52
CA ILE A 23 4.24 13.03 -11.15
C ILE A 23 5.03 13.25 -9.87
N LEU A 24 4.65 12.52 -8.82
CA LEU A 24 5.36 12.52 -7.55
C LEU A 24 6.62 11.66 -7.68
N LEU A 25 7.77 12.29 -7.43
CA LEU A 25 9.05 11.60 -7.43
C LEU A 25 9.11 10.61 -6.25
N HIS A 26 9.56 9.39 -6.53
CA HIS A 26 9.73 8.31 -5.54
C HIS A 26 10.62 8.67 -4.33
N TYR A 27 11.47 9.71 -4.46
CA TYR A 27 12.35 10.22 -3.41
C TYR A 27 11.82 11.46 -2.66
N CYS A 28 10.58 11.87 -2.90
CA CYS A 28 10.01 13.01 -2.19
C CYS A 28 9.83 12.69 -0.69
N ALA A 29 10.23 13.62 0.20
CA ALA A 29 10.03 13.50 1.65
C ALA A 29 8.56 13.27 2.01
N PHE A 30 7.64 13.86 1.24
CA PHE A 30 6.20 13.61 1.37
C PHE A 30 5.84 12.14 1.12
N LYS A 31 6.38 11.52 0.07
CA LYS A 31 6.12 10.11 -0.24
C LYS A 31 6.70 9.18 0.83
N ALA A 32 7.86 9.52 1.39
CA ALA A 32 8.45 8.77 2.50
C ALA A 32 7.55 8.82 3.74
N ILE A 33 7.08 10.01 4.14
CA ILE A 33 6.15 10.18 5.27
C ILE A 33 4.84 9.43 5.01
N TRP A 34 4.28 9.58 3.81
CA TRP A 34 3.09 8.84 3.39
C TRP A 34 3.30 7.33 3.49
N ASP A 35 4.47 6.83 3.07
CA ASP A 35 4.80 5.41 3.14
C ASP A 35 4.88 4.89 4.57
N TRP A 36 5.34 5.71 5.52
CA TRP A 36 5.31 5.39 6.95
C TRP A 36 3.89 5.37 7.50
N ILE A 37 3.05 6.34 7.12
CA ILE A 37 1.63 6.36 7.49
C ILE A 37 0.95 5.06 7.02
N ILE A 38 1.09 4.71 5.75
CA ILE A 38 0.51 3.49 5.18
C ILE A 38 1.05 2.23 5.86
N LEU A 39 2.34 2.20 6.23
CA LEU A 39 2.91 1.08 6.98
C LEU A 39 2.24 0.93 8.36
N CYS A 40 2.10 2.02 9.11
CA CYS A 40 1.43 2.02 10.41
C CYS A 40 -0.04 1.57 10.30
N LEU A 41 -0.78 2.09 9.31
CA LEU A 41 -2.17 1.66 9.06
C LEU A 41 -2.23 0.17 8.68
N THR A 42 -1.27 -0.33 7.90
CA THR A 42 -1.22 -1.75 7.53
C THR A 42 -1.03 -2.62 8.76
N PHE A 43 -0.13 -2.23 9.66
CA PHE A 43 0.10 -2.95 10.92
C PHE A 43 -1.13 -2.92 11.83
N TYR A 44 -1.80 -1.77 11.93
CA TYR A 44 -3.09 -1.64 12.61
C TYR A 44 -4.13 -2.64 12.07
N THR A 45 -4.33 -2.69 10.75
CA THR A 45 -5.28 -3.63 10.14
C THR A 45 -4.89 -5.09 10.36
N ALA A 46 -3.60 -5.41 10.37
CA ALA A 46 -3.12 -6.76 10.57
C ALA A 46 -3.35 -7.29 12.00
N ILE A 47 -3.45 -6.40 12.99
CA ILE A 47 -3.79 -6.74 14.38
C ILE A 47 -5.31 -6.78 14.56
N MET A 48 -6.00 -5.74 14.07
CA MET A 48 -7.44 -5.57 14.30
C MET A 48 -8.30 -6.58 13.54
N VAL A 49 -7.92 -6.99 12.32
CA VAL A 49 -8.73 -7.91 11.52
C VAL A 49 -8.90 -9.28 12.20
N PRO A 50 -7.84 -10.01 12.61
CA PRO A 50 -7.99 -11.27 13.33
C PRO A 50 -8.68 -11.10 14.69
N TYR A 51 -8.37 -10.02 15.40
CA TYR A 51 -9.02 -9.72 16.68
C TYR A 51 -10.54 -9.56 16.53
N ASN A 52 -10.97 -8.78 15.53
CA ASN A 52 -12.39 -8.57 15.22
C ASN A 52 -13.09 -9.86 14.77
N VAL A 53 -12.40 -10.74 14.05
CA VAL A 53 -12.96 -12.03 13.60
C VAL A 53 -13.08 -13.03 14.76
N ALA A 54 -12.11 -13.07 15.67
CA ALA A 54 -12.04 -14.05 16.74
C ALA A 54 -12.86 -13.68 17.99
N PHE A 55 -12.82 -12.41 18.42
CA PHE A 55 -13.31 -12.02 19.75
C PHE A 55 -14.52 -11.09 19.72
N LYS A 56 -14.84 -10.46 18.59
CA LYS A 56 -15.87 -9.41 18.55
C LYS A 56 -17.25 -9.99 18.22
N ASN A 57 -18.12 -10.03 19.23
CA ASN A 57 -19.55 -10.28 19.04
C ASN A 57 -20.28 -9.00 18.64
N LYS A 58 -21.21 -9.09 17.69
CA LYS A 58 -22.03 -7.98 17.15
C LYS A 58 -22.71 -7.20 18.29
N THR A 59 -22.11 -6.11 18.75
CA THR A 59 -22.66 -5.24 19.81
C THR A 59 -22.52 -3.79 19.39
N SER A 60 -23.36 -2.91 19.93
CA SER A 60 -23.51 -1.50 19.52
C SER A 60 -22.24 -0.63 19.51
N GLU A 61 -21.12 -1.07 20.11
CA GLU A 61 -19.78 -0.47 19.94
C GLU A 61 -19.20 -0.68 18.52
N ASP A 62 -19.87 -1.46 17.67
CA ASP A 62 -19.48 -1.72 16.28
C ASP A 62 -19.42 -0.47 15.41
N VAL A 63 -20.28 0.51 15.63
CA VAL A 63 -20.39 1.66 14.72
C VAL A 63 -19.13 2.52 14.75
N SER A 64 -18.56 2.80 15.93
CA SER A 64 -17.33 3.60 16.05
C SER A 64 -16.13 2.92 15.39
N LEU A 65 -15.98 1.60 15.58
CA LEU A 65 -14.91 0.82 14.96
C LEU A 65 -15.10 0.69 13.45
N LEU A 66 -16.34 0.54 12.98
CA LEU A 66 -16.66 0.55 11.56
C LEU A 66 -16.31 1.88 10.90
N VAL A 67 -16.57 3.02 11.58
CA VAL A 67 -16.18 4.35 11.08
C VAL A 67 -14.66 4.45 10.97
N VAL A 68 -13.91 3.99 11.98
CA VAL A 68 -12.44 3.99 11.93
C VAL A 68 -11.91 3.11 10.80
N ASP A 69 -12.43 1.89 10.67
CA ASP A 69 -12.07 0.97 9.59
C ASP A 69 -12.40 1.57 8.22
N SER A 70 -13.54 2.27 8.09
CA SER A 70 -13.91 2.97 6.86
C SER A 70 -12.97 4.12 6.53
N ILE A 71 -12.51 4.90 7.52
CA ILE A 71 -11.53 5.98 7.31
C ILE A 71 -10.20 5.38 6.85
N VAL A 72 -9.76 4.28 7.47
CA VAL A 72 -8.55 3.54 7.10
C VAL A 72 -8.66 3.05 5.65
N ASP A 73 -9.79 2.48 5.25
CA ASP A 73 -10.04 2.02 3.88
C ASP A 73 -9.98 3.18 2.86
N VAL A 74 -10.52 4.36 3.19
CA VAL A 74 -10.41 5.57 2.35
C VAL A 74 -8.95 6.01 2.18
N ILE A 75 -8.14 5.98 3.24
CA ILE A 75 -6.71 6.32 3.15
C ILE A 75 -5.96 5.35 2.24
N PHE A 76 -6.27 4.05 2.32
CA PHE A 76 -5.69 3.05 1.41
C PHE A 76 -6.15 3.22 -0.04
N PHE A 77 -7.38 3.67 -0.27
CA PHE A 77 -7.85 4.01 -1.61
C PHE A 77 -7.09 5.21 -2.19
N ILE A 78 -6.83 6.25 -1.38
CA ILE A 78 -5.98 7.38 -1.76
C ILE A 78 -4.57 6.89 -2.10
N ASP A 79 -4.01 5.94 -1.33
CA ASP A 79 -2.70 5.35 -1.63
C ASP A 79 -2.66 4.66 -3.00
N ILE A 80 -3.72 3.94 -3.39
CA ILE A 80 -3.83 3.33 -4.73
C ILE A 80 -3.79 4.42 -5.80
N VAL A 81 -4.56 5.49 -5.64
CA VAL A 81 -4.58 6.63 -6.57
C VAL A 81 -3.20 7.28 -6.65
N LEU A 82 -2.50 7.45 -5.53
CA LEU A 82 -1.14 7.99 -5.50
C LEU A 82 -0.13 7.05 -6.17
N ASN A 83 -0.26 5.73 -6.01
CA ASN A 83 0.60 4.75 -6.67
C ASN A 83 0.45 4.81 -8.20
N PHE A 84 -0.73 5.13 -8.73
CA PHE A 84 -0.91 5.38 -10.17
C PHE A 84 -0.17 6.62 -10.70
N HIS A 85 0.16 7.58 -9.82
CA HIS A 85 0.83 8.84 -10.17
C HIS A 85 2.30 8.89 -9.72
N THR A 86 2.80 7.83 -9.09
CA THR A 86 4.19 7.76 -8.59
C THR A 86 5.09 7.06 -9.61
N THR A 87 6.28 7.61 -9.86
CA THR A 87 7.31 6.99 -10.71
C THR A 87 7.76 5.63 -10.17
N PHE A 88 8.07 4.68 -11.05
CA PHE A 88 8.74 3.43 -10.67
C PHE A 88 10.15 3.34 -11.27
N VAL A 89 11.01 2.55 -10.63
CA VAL A 89 12.36 2.23 -11.13
C VAL A 89 12.26 0.95 -11.96
N GLY A 90 12.65 1.02 -13.24
CA GLY A 90 12.65 -0.14 -14.12
C GLY A 90 13.79 -1.12 -13.82
N ALA A 91 13.75 -2.31 -14.43
CA ALA A 91 14.76 -3.35 -14.24
C ALA A 91 16.20 -2.92 -14.63
N GLY A 92 16.34 -1.89 -15.47
CA GLY A 92 17.63 -1.29 -15.86
C GLY A 92 18.11 -0.16 -14.94
N GLY A 93 17.44 0.12 -13.81
CA GLY A 93 17.77 1.23 -12.91
C GLY A 93 17.29 2.61 -13.41
N GLU A 94 16.62 2.67 -14.56
CA GLU A 94 16.09 3.91 -15.12
C GLU A 94 14.76 4.31 -14.45
N VAL A 95 14.60 5.60 -14.15
CA VAL A 95 13.37 6.16 -13.58
C VAL A 95 12.37 6.42 -14.69
N VAL A 96 11.38 5.53 -14.81
CA VAL A 96 10.32 5.67 -15.81
C VAL A 96 9.30 6.67 -15.31
N SER A 97 9.19 7.79 -16.03
CA SER A 97 8.27 8.89 -15.72
C SER A 97 7.07 8.95 -16.67
N ASP A 98 6.90 7.99 -17.59
CA ASP A 98 5.74 7.98 -18.50
C ASP A 98 4.49 7.45 -17.75
N PRO A 99 3.44 8.28 -17.58
CA PRO A 99 2.23 7.89 -16.85
C PRO A 99 1.45 6.76 -17.53
N LYS A 100 1.56 6.56 -18.84
CA LYS A 100 0.91 5.42 -19.51
C LYS A 100 1.60 4.11 -19.13
N VAL A 101 2.94 4.11 -19.14
CA VAL A 101 3.75 2.93 -18.79
C VAL A 101 3.60 2.59 -17.30
N ILE A 102 3.63 3.60 -16.43
CA ILE A 102 3.41 3.44 -14.98
C ILE A 102 2.07 2.74 -14.72
N ARG A 103 0.97 3.27 -15.29
CA ARG A 103 -0.38 2.73 -15.07
C ARG A 103 -0.50 1.31 -15.62
N MET A 104 0.00 1.02 -16.82
CA MET A 104 -0.09 -0.32 -17.42
C MET A 104 0.67 -1.37 -16.60
N ASN A 105 1.87 -1.01 -16.12
CA ASN A 105 2.68 -1.90 -15.29
C ASN A 105 2.02 -2.16 -13.93
N TYR A 106 1.48 -1.11 -13.29
CA TYR A 106 0.78 -1.23 -12.02
C TYR A 106 -0.51 -2.05 -12.13
N LEU A 107 -1.31 -1.83 -13.19
CA LEU A 107 -2.51 -2.61 -13.48
C LEU A 107 -2.22 -4.11 -13.63
N LYS A 108 -1.13 -4.46 -14.34
CA LYS A 108 -0.75 -5.86 -14.60
C LYS A 108 -0.23 -6.59 -13.36
N SER A 109 0.40 -5.88 -12.44
CA SER A 109 1.16 -6.50 -11.34
C SER A 109 0.40 -6.49 -10.02
N TRP A 110 0.05 -5.31 -9.52
CA TRP A 110 -0.34 -5.13 -8.11
C TRP A 110 -1.72 -4.53 -7.91
N PHE A 111 -2.29 -3.87 -8.93
CA PHE A 111 -3.58 -3.22 -8.81
C PHE A 111 -4.68 -4.17 -8.35
N ILE A 112 -4.75 -5.39 -8.89
CA ILE A 112 -5.81 -6.35 -8.53
C ILE A 112 -5.73 -6.71 -7.04
N ILE A 113 -4.53 -6.96 -6.52
CA ILE A 113 -4.31 -7.29 -5.11
C ILE A 113 -4.66 -6.09 -4.23
N ASP A 114 -4.17 -4.90 -4.61
CA ASP A 114 -4.44 -3.68 -3.86
C ASP A 114 -5.94 -3.34 -3.86
N LEU A 115 -6.63 -3.48 -4.99
CA LEU A 115 -8.07 -3.27 -5.13
C LEU A 115 -8.88 -4.24 -4.27
N LEU A 116 -8.65 -5.55 -4.40
CA LEU A 116 -9.34 -6.57 -3.60
C LEU A 116 -9.12 -6.37 -2.11
N SER A 117 -7.91 -5.96 -1.72
CA SER A 117 -7.59 -5.72 -0.32
C SER A 117 -8.29 -4.48 0.27
N CYS A 118 -8.76 -3.53 -0.56
CA CYS A 118 -9.36 -2.26 -0.13
C CYS A 118 -10.89 -2.22 -0.21
N LEU A 119 -11.55 -3.30 -0.67
CA LEU A 119 -13.00 -3.33 -0.78
C LEU A 119 -13.67 -3.30 0.62
N PRO A 120 -14.71 -2.47 0.81
CA PRO A 120 -15.45 -2.41 2.07
C PRO A 120 -16.45 -3.57 2.19
N TYR A 121 -15.93 -4.77 2.48
CA TYR A 121 -16.74 -6.01 2.59
C TYR A 121 -17.87 -5.90 3.63
N ASP A 122 -17.68 -5.08 4.67
CA ASP A 122 -18.68 -4.81 5.71
C ASP A 122 -19.94 -4.14 5.15
N VAL A 123 -19.80 -3.27 4.15
CA VAL A 123 -20.91 -2.56 3.53
C VAL A 123 -21.74 -3.52 2.67
N PHE A 124 -21.08 -4.41 1.91
CA PHE A 124 -21.78 -5.44 1.14
C PHE A 124 -22.58 -6.38 2.05
N ASN A 125 -22.01 -6.80 3.18
CA ASN A 125 -22.71 -7.63 4.17
C ASN A 125 -23.88 -6.90 4.86
N ALA A 126 -23.87 -5.56 4.94
CA ALA A 126 -24.97 -4.80 5.52
C ALA A 126 -26.16 -4.63 4.55
N PHE A 127 -25.91 -4.70 3.24
CA PHE A 127 -26.95 -4.65 2.21
C PHE A 127 -27.56 -6.02 1.88
N ASP A 128 -26.80 -7.10 2.06
CA ASP A 128 -27.25 -8.47 1.83
C ASP A 128 -27.98 -9.00 3.08
N HIS A 129 -29.27 -8.65 3.18
CA HIS A 129 -30.10 -8.91 4.36
C HIS A 129 -30.69 -10.33 4.40
N ASP A 130 -30.47 -11.13 3.37
CA ASP A 130 -31.10 -12.43 3.15
C ASP A 130 -30.02 -13.50 2.91
N GLU A 131 -30.18 -14.67 3.56
CA GLU A 131 -29.39 -15.90 3.45
C GLU A 131 -28.31 -16.15 4.53
N ASP A 132 -28.72 -16.90 5.55
CA ASP A 132 -27.95 -17.36 6.72
C ASP A 132 -26.64 -18.14 6.42
N GLY A 133 -26.34 -18.43 5.15
CA GLY A 133 -25.09 -19.08 4.72
C GLY A 133 -24.01 -18.13 4.20
N ILE A 134 -24.39 -16.97 3.63
CA ILE A 134 -23.46 -16.09 2.91
C ILE A 134 -22.74 -15.13 3.87
N GLY A 135 -23.37 -14.74 4.98
CA GLY A 135 -22.76 -13.84 5.97
C GLY A 135 -21.46 -14.39 6.60
N SER A 136 -21.32 -15.72 6.72
CA SER A 136 -20.07 -16.35 7.19
C SER A 136 -18.94 -16.22 6.16
N LEU A 137 -19.27 -16.36 4.88
CA LEU A 137 -18.31 -16.17 3.77
C LEU A 137 -17.85 -14.71 3.70
N PHE A 138 -18.76 -13.73 3.86
CA PHE A 138 -18.37 -12.31 3.93
C PHE A 138 -17.51 -11.98 5.15
N SER A 139 -17.75 -12.64 6.28
CA SER A 139 -16.86 -12.52 7.44
C SER A 139 -15.47 -13.08 7.16
N ALA A 140 -15.36 -14.20 6.44
CA ALA A 140 -14.08 -14.75 5.98
C ALA A 140 -13.39 -13.85 4.95
N LEU A 141 -14.15 -13.14 4.11
CA LEU A 141 -13.60 -12.16 3.15
C LEU A 141 -12.88 -10.99 3.84
N LYS A 142 -13.15 -10.70 5.12
CA LYS A 142 -12.36 -9.72 5.89
C LYS A 142 -10.88 -10.07 5.93
N VAL A 143 -10.54 -11.37 5.88
CA VAL A 143 -9.15 -11.85 5.86
C VAL A 143 -8.41 -11.39 4.59
N VAL A 144 -9.12 -11.09 3.50
CA VAL A 144 -8.53 -10.51 2.27
C VAL A 144 -7.84 -9.17 2.57
N ARG A 145 -8.26 -8.44 3.63
CA ARG A 145 -7.56 -7.22 4.08
C ARG A 145 -6.11 -7.50 4.50
N LEU A 146 -5.76 -8.72 4.91
CA LEU A 146 -4.38 -9.09 5.25
C LEU A 146 -3.45 -9.08 4.03
N LEU A 147 -3.98 -9.15 2.79
CA LEU A 147 -3.18 -8.99 1.57
C LEU A 147 -2.46 -7.63 1.52
N ARG A 148 -2.91 -6.63 2.29
CA ARG A 148 -2.21 -5.34 2.47
C ARG A 148 -0.80 -5.52 3.04
N LEU A 149 -0.52 -6.59 3.78
CA LEU A 149 0.84 -6.91 4.24
C LEU A 149 1.80 -7.17 3.07
N GLY A 150 1.30 -7.59 1.91
CA GLY A 150 2.09 -7.68 0.68
C GLY A 150 2.72 -6.34 0.28
N ARG A 151 2.17 -5.19 0.71
CA ARG A 151 2.78 -3.87 0.49
C ARG A 151 4.07 -3.68 1.29
N VAL A 152 4.20 -4.34 2.44
CA VAL A 152 5.43 -4.31 3.26
C VAL A 152 6.56 -4.99 2.52
N VAL A 153 6.27 -6.10 1.82
CA VAL A 153 7.25 -6.81 0.99
C VAL A 153 7.82 -5.90 -0.10
N ARG A 154 6.99 -5.05 -0.73
CA ARG A 154 7.46 -4.07 -1.74
C ARG A 154 8.39 -3.00 -1.17
N LYS A 155 8.26 -2.69 0.12
CA LYS A 155 9.12 -1.71 0.80
C LYS A 155 10.34 -2.37 1.44
N LEU A 156 10.33 -3.70 1.55
CA LEU A 156 11.37 -4.47 2.22
C LEU A 156 12.74 -4.22 1.59
N ASP A 157 12.83 -4.17 0.26
CA ASP A 157 14.09 -3.91 -0.45
C ASP A 157 14.79 -2.63 0.03
N ARG A 158 14.01 -1.59 0.36
CA ARG A 158 14.56 -0.33 0.91
C ARG A 158 14.96 -0.46 2.37
N TYR A 159 14.24 -1.27 3.15
CA TYR A 159 14.58 -1.52 4.55
C TYR A 159 15.79 -2.46 4.70
N LEU A 160 16.06 -3.32 3.71
CA LEU A 160 17.25 -4.20 3.70
C LEU A 160 18.57 -3.40 3.69
N GLU A 161 18.56 -2.19 3.14
CA GLU A 161 19.72 -1.29 3.19
C GLU A 161 20.03 -0.80 4.62
N TYR A 162 19.03 -0.81 5.52
CA TYR A 162 19.13 -0.36 6.90
C TYR A 162 18.97 -1.55 7.87
N GLY A 163 20.07 -2.24 8.20
CA GLY A 163 20.04 -3.46 9.03
C GLY A 163 19.30 -3.35 10.36
N ALA A 164 19.33 -2.18 11.04
CA ALA A 164 18.55 -1.96 12.27
C ALA A 164 17.04 -1.92 12.02
N ALA A 165 16.59 -1.32 10.91
CA ALA A 165 15.17 -1.28 10.54
C ALA A 165 14.66 -2.68 10.18
N MET A 166 15.49 -3.48 9.52
CA MET A 166 15.18 -4.88 9.23
C MET A 166 14.94 -5.70 10.51
N LEU A 167 15.79 -5.55 11.52
CA LEU A 167 15.63 -6.23 12.81
C LEU A 167 14.31 -5.84 13.49
N ILE A 168 14.00 -4.55 13.54
CA ILE A 168 12.75 -4.04 14.12
C ILE A 168 11.54 -4.61 13.38
N LEU A 169 11.58 -4.60 12.04
CA LEU A 169 10.50 -5.13 11.21
C LEU A 169 10.27 -6.62 11.47
N LEU A 170 11.35 -7.41 11.58
CA LEU A 170 11.28 -8.84 11.88
C LEU A 170 10.68 -9.11 13.26
N LEU A 171 11.07 -8.33 14.28
CA LEU A 171 10.49 -8.41 15.63
C LEU A 171 9.00 -8.07 15.61
N CYS A 172 8.60 -7.01 14.91
CA CYS A 172 7.19 -6.66 14.72
C CYS A 172 6.42 -7.79 14.03
N PHE A 173 6.98 -8.40 12.99
CA PHE A 173 6.37 -9.52 12.29
C PHE A 173 6.21 -10.76 13.20
N TYR A 174 7.22 -11.08 14.00
CA TYR A 174 7.14 -12.16 14.98
C TYR A 174 6.02 -11.93 16.00
N MET A 175 5.93 -10.71 16.55
CA MET A 175 4.83 -10.34 17.47
C MET A 175 3.46 -10.43 16.80
N LEU A 176 3.36 -10.07 15.51
CA LEU A 176 2.13 -10.18 14.74
C LEU A 176 1.70 -11.65 14.57
N VAL A 177 2.64 -12.54 14.25
CA VAL A 177 2.35 -13.99 14.14
C VAL A 177 1.93 -14.57 15.49
N ALA A 178 2.60 -14.18 16.58
CA ALA A 178 2.20 -14.60 17.92
C ALA A 178 0.77 -14.14 18.27
N HIS A 179 0.41 -12.89 17.90
CA HIS A 179 -0.96 -12.38 18.04
C HIS A 179 -1.96 -13.18 17.21
N TRP A 180 -1.63 -13.52 15.97
CA TRP A 180 -2.52 -14.34 15.13
C TRP A 180 -2.76 -15.72 15.72
N LEU A 181 -1.70 -16.38 16.20
CA LEU A 181 -1.81 -17.67 16.87
C LEU A 181 -2.62 -17.59 18.18
N ALA A 182 -2.63 -16.45 18.86
CA ALA A 182 -3.47 -16.23 20.03
C ALA A 182 -4.94 -15.94 19.70
N CYS A 183 -5.24 -15.50 18.46
CA CYS A 183 -6.59 -15.24 17.99
C CYS A 183 -7.25 -16.48 17.34
N ILE A 184 -6.47 -17.45 16.88
CA ILE A 184 -6.95 -18.75 16.37
C ILE A 184 -7.35 -19.63 17.55
#